data_AF-A0A2H0ZMR7-F1
#
_entry.id   AF-A0A2H0ZMR7-F1
#
_cell.length_a   1.000
_cell.length_b   1.000
_cell.length_c   1.000
_cell.angle_alpha   90.00
_cell.angle_beta   90.00
_cell.angle_gamma   90.00
#
_symmetry.space_group_name_H-M   'P 1'
#
loop_
_entity.id
_entity.type
_entity.pdbx_description
1 polymer ?
#
loop_
_entity_poly.entity_id
_entity_poly.type
_entity_poly.pdbx_seq_one_letter_code
_entity_poly.pdbx_strand_id
1 'polypeptide(L)'
;MSGSSPHRPIAQLVADLDTLEAVTIDALEDPSMRYSYEQWTTLLGKLRSVQSEDPSDSSHWLGEMSPLRLPIKEPRYVLIHLFSRLRHDLLQRLKEESSVDFTNSTCVDRKES
;
A
#
# COMPACT_ATOMS: atom_id res chain seq x y z
N MET A 1 -20.48 12.40 -2.41
CA MET A 1 -19.55 12.25 -3.55
C MET A 1 -18.69 11.04 -3.24
N SER A 2 -19.08 9.87 -3.73
CA SER A 2 -18.29 8.64 -3.57
C SER A 2 -17.12 8.72 -4.55
N GLY A 3 -15.96 9.17 -4.06
CA GLY A 3 -14.72 9.00 -4.80
C GLY A 3 -14.39 7.51 -4.79
N SER A 4 -14.62 6.83 -5.90
CA SER A 4 -14.04 5.50 -6.12
C SER A 4 -12.53 5.67 -5.97
N SER A 5 -11.97 5.13 -4.88
CA SER A 5 -10.51 5.10 -4.71
C SER A 5 -9.93 4.35 -5.91
N PRO A 6 -8.91 4.88 -6.60
CA PRO A 6 -8.33 4.21 -7.75
C PRO A 6 -7.76 2.87 -7.30
N HIS A 7 -8.45 1.77 -7.63
CA HIS A 7 -8.00 0.44 -7.27
C HIS A 7 -6.67 0.17 -7.98
N ARG A 8 -5.62 -0.15 -7.20
CA ARG A 8 -4.36 -0.62 -7.80
C ARG A 8 -4.62 -1.95 -8.52
N PRO A 9 -4.17 -2.13 -9.77
CA PRO A 9 -4.37 -3.38 -10.50
C PRO A 9 -3.63 -4.54 -9.80
N ILE A 10 -4.13 -5.77 -9.98
CA ILE A 10 -3.52 -6.97 -9.37
C ILE A 10 -2.05 -7.12 -9.78
N ALA A 11 -1.72 -6.81 -11.04
CA ALA A 11 -0.35 -6.81 -11.54
C ALA A 11 0.58 -5.90 -10.71
N GLN A 12 0.07 -4.77 -10.20
CA GLN A 12 0.85 -3.88 -9.34
C GLN A 12 1.07 -4.48 -7.94
N LEU A 13 0.09 -5.22 -7.40
CA LEU A 13 0.25 -5.92 -6.12
C LEU A 13 1.30 -7.03 -6.21
N VAL A 14 1.33 -7.76 -7.33
CA VAL A 14 2.37 -8.77 -7.58
C VAL A 14 3.75 -8.12 -7.65
N ALA A 15 3.91 -7.05 -8.43
CA ALA A 15 5.17 -6.31 -8.50
C ALA A 15 5.60 -5.70 -7.15
N ASP A 16 4.63 -5.33 -6.31
CA ASP A 16 4.87 -4.84 -4.96
C ASP A 16 5.32 -5.97 -4.01
N LEU A 17 4.85 -7.21 -4.21
CA LEU A 17 5.33 -8.40 -3.49
C LEU A 17 6.77 -8.76 -3.87
N ASP A 18 7.12 -8.70 -5.15
CA ASP A 18 8.52 -8.91 -5.60
C ASP A 18 9.46 -7.87 -4.96
N THR A 19 8.98 -6.63 -4.83
CA THR A 19 9.71 -5.56 -4.14
C THR A 19 9.83 -5.84 -2.64
N LEU A 20 8.78 -6.38 -2.02
CA LEU A 20 8.79 -6.73 -0.60
C LEU A 20 9.81 -7.83 -0.31
N GLU A 21 9.91 -8.84 -1.17
CA GLU A 21 10.92 -9.90 -1.07
C GLU A 21 12.33 -9.32 -1.12
N ALA A 22 12.65 -8.51 -2.13
CA ALA A 22 13.96 -7.89 -2.28
C ALA A 22 14.35 -7.05 -1.05
N VAL A 23 13.44 -6.16 -0.59
CA VAL A 23 13.70 -5.30 0.58
C VAL A 23 13.80 -6.12 1.87
N THR A 24 13.14 -7.27 1.96
CA THR A 24 13.28 -8.18 3.11
C THR A 24 14.67 -8.79 3.15
N ILE A 25 15.19 -9.23 2.00
CA ILE A 25 16.56 -9.77 1.88
C ILE A 25 17.56 -8.68 2.29
N ASP A 26 17.44 -7.47 1.71
CA ASP A 26 18.28 -6.32 2.06
C ASP A 26 18.27 -6.03 3.57
N ALA A 27 17.09 -6.03 4.19
CA ALA A 27 16.93 -5.76 5.62
C ALA A 27 17.52 -6.85 6.53
N LEU A 28 17.66 -8.08 6.03
CA LEU A 28 18.25 -9.21 6.74
C LEU A 28 19.77 -9.30 6.54
N GLU A 29 20.25 -9.08 5.31
CA GLU A 29 21.68 -9.16 4.96
C GLU A 29 22.47 -7.96 5.47
N ASP A 30 22.02 -6.74 5.18
CA ASP A 30 22.63 -5.50 5.67
C ASP A 30 21.57 -4.50 6.14
N PRO A 31 21.18 -4.56 7.43
CA PRO A 31 20.20 -3.64 7.98
C PRO A 31 20.67 -2.17 8.06
N SER A 32 21.95 -1.90 7.78
CA SER A 32 22.56 -0.58 7.77
C SER A 32 22.81 -0.04 6.36
N MET A 33 22.49 -0.81 5.33
CA MET A 33 22.66 -0.39 3.95
C MET A 33 21.81 0.85 3.65
N ARG A 34 22.30 1.64 2.70
CA ARG A 34 21.59 2.79 2.15
C ARG A 34 21.40 2.57 0.66
N TYR A 35 20.19 2.77 0.19
CA TYR A 35 19.89 2.76 -1.21
C TYR A 35 20.51 4.00 -1.87
N SER A 36 20.76 3.89 -3.18
CA SER A 36 21.04 5.09 -3.96
C SER A 36 19.82 6.02 -3.95
N TYR A 37 20.05 7.31 -4.20
CA TYR A 37 18.95 8.27 -4.29
C TYR A 37 17.84 7.84 -5.26
N GLU A 38 18.21 7.28 -6.41
CA GLU A 38 17.26 6.79 -7.43
C GLU A 38 16.47 5.57 -6.96
N GLN A 39 17.13 4.63 -6.28
CA GLN A 39 16.48 3.46 -5.68
C GLN A 39 15.52 3.90 -4.58
N TRP A 40 15.97 4.78 -3.68
CA TRP A 40 15.20 5.29 -2.57
C TRP A 40 13.94 6.04 -3.04
N THR A 41 14.11 6.96 -3.99
CA THR A 41 12.99 7.73 -4.57
C THR A 41 11.98 6.83 -5.26
N THR A 42 12.43 5.78 -5.94
CA THR A 42 11.57 4.78 -6.57
C THR A 42 10.77 3.99 -5.53
N LEU A 43 11.43 3.49 -4.47
CA LEU A 43 10.79 2.75 -3.38
C LEU A 43 9.75 3.63 -2.65
N LEU A 44 10.11 4.89 -2.34
CA LEU A 44 9.18 5.85 -1.76
C LEU A 44 8.00 6.16 -2.70
N GLY A 45 8.24 6.26 -4.00
CA GLY A 45 7.18 6.43 -5.00
C GLY A 45 6.12 5.33 -4.93
N LYS A 46 6.55 4.08 -4.68
CA LYS A 46 5.60 2.97 -4.45
C LYS A 46 4.77 3.19 -3.19
N LEU A 47 5.36 3.71 -2.11
CA LEU A 47 4.73 3.94 -0.79
C LEU A 47 3.68 5.08 -0.76
N ARG A 48 3.78 6.08 -1.66
CA ARG A 48 2.91 7.29 -1.65
C ARG A 48 1.40 7.05 -1.71
N SER A 49 0.95 5.85 -2.04
CA SER A 49 -0.49 5.51 -2.01
C SER A 49 -1.06 5.37 -0.60
N VAL A 50 -0.24 5.09 0.41
CA VAL A 50 -0.69 5.08 1.83
C VAL A 50 -0.51 6.44 2.46
N GLN A 51 0.55 7.14 2.07
CA GLN A 51 0.84 8.50 2.52
C GLN A 51 0.14 9.51 1.63
N SER A 52 -1.18 9.44 1.55
CA SER A 52 -2.02 10.61 1.18
C SER A 52 -1.95 11.64 2.32
N GLU A 53 -0.76 11.95 2.78
CA GLU A 53 -0.53 12.91 3.85
C GLU A 53 -0.07 14.18 3.17
N ASP A 54 -0.82 15.24 3.47
CA ASP A 54 -0.57 16.58 2.98
C ASP A 54 0.90 16.94 3.31
N PRO A 55 1.75 17.23 2.31
CA PRO A 55 3.15 17.59 2.56
C PRO A 55 3.28 18.86 3.43
N SER A 56 2.19 19.61 3.63
CA SER A 56 2.13 20.73 4.55
C SER A 56 1.90 20.34 6.02
N ASP A 57 1.60 19.07 6.32
CA ASP A 57 1.43 18.60 7.70
C ASP A 57 2.79 18.45 8.40
N SER A 58 3.25 19.58 8.92
CA SER A 58 4.48 19.70 9.72
C SER A 58 4.51 18.77 10.94
N SER A 59 3.36 18.32 11.44
CA SER A 59 3.28 17.46 12.62
C SER A 59 3.79 16.04 12.35
N HIS A 60 3.65 15.54 11.11
CA HIS A 60 4.17 14.25 10.68
C HIS A 60 5.71 14.22 10.71
N TRP A 61 6.36 15.28 10.22
CA TRP A 61 7.82 15.32 10.09
C TRP A 61 8.55 15.80 11.35
N LEU A 62 7.91 16.60 12.20
CA LEU A 62 8.54 17.25 13.35
C LEU A 62 7.97 16.78 14.71
N GLY A 63 6.93 15.96 14.72
CA GLY A 63 6.31 15.43 15.94
C GLY A 63 7.11 14.32 16.62
N GLU A 64 6.70 13.93 17.83
CA GLU A 64 7.35 12.85 18.59
C GLU A 64 7.27 11.48 17.90
N MET A 65 6.29 11.29 17.02
CA MET A 65 6.13 10.08 16.20
C MET A 65 6.76 10.22 14.81
N SER A 66 7.58 11.26 14.60
CA SER A 66 8.20 11.53 13.32
C SER A 66 9.05 10.35 12.84
N PRO A 67 8.94 9.96 11.56
CA PRO A 67 9.82 8.95 10.97
C PRO A 67 11.29 9.40 10.93
N LEU A 68 11.57 10.70 11.13
CA LEU A 68 12.91 11.28 11.20
C LEU A 68 13.51 11.27 12.62
N ARG A 69 12.75 10.87 13.65
CA ARG A 69 13.23 10.87 15.05
C ARG A 69 14.37 9.89 15.28
N LEU A 70 14.44 8.84 14.48
CA LEU A 70 15.50 7.84 14.51
C LEU A 70 16.22 7.84 13.16
N PRO A 71 17.52 7.48 13.11
CA PRO A 71 18.21 7.30 11.84
C PRO A 71 17.46 6.25 11.02
N ILE A 72 16.94 6.67 9.86
CA ILE A 72 16.18 5.81 8.97
C ILE A 72 17.11 4.69 8.50
N LYS A 73 16.80 3.46 8.94
CA LYS A 73 17.34 2.25 8.35
C LYS A 73 16.48 1.94 7.13
N GLU A 74 16.96 2.40 5.98
CA GLU A 74 16.17 2.48 4.75
C GLU A 74 15.47 1.17 4.37
N PRO A 75 16.12 -0.01 4.37
CA PRO A 75 15.44 -1.28 4.08
C PRO A 75 14.30 -1.58 5.06
N ARG A 76 14.53 -1.35 6.36
CA ARG A 76 13.51 -1.60 7.39
C ARG A 76 12.32 -0.66 7.29
N TYR A 77 12.58 0.60 6.97
CA TYR A 77 11.52 1.59 6.74
C TYR A 77 10.63 1.14 5.58
N VAL A 78 11.23 0.84 4.44
CA VAL A 78 10.47 0.41 3.25
C VAL A 78 9.73 -0.89 3.54
N LEU A 79 10.37 -1.86 4.20
CA LEU A 79 9.76 -3.14 4.58
C LEU A 79 8.45 -2.94 5.36
N ILE A 80 8.49 -2.17 6.45
CA ILE A 80 7.33 -1.96 7.33
C ILE A 80 6.20 -1.25 6.59
N HIS A 81 6.52 -0.19 5.85
CA HIS A 81 5.52 0.61 5.16
C HIS A 81 4.94 -0.11 3.94
N LEU A 82 5.75 -0.87 3.19
CA LEU A 82 5.32 -1.64 2.03
C LEU A 82 4.43 -2.80 2.46
N PHE A 83 4.81 -3.52 3.53
CA PHE A 83 3.98 -4.59 4.10
C PHE A 83 2.63 -4.05 4.59
N SER A 84 2.65 -2.94 5.35
CA SER A 84 1.41 -2.32 5.87
C SER A 84 0.49 -1.88 4.74
N ARG A 85 1.05 -1.33 3.65
CA ARG A 85 0.29 -1.01 2.43
C ARG A 85 -0.36 -2.23 1.82
N LEU A 86 0.44 -3.26 1.51
CA LEU A 86 -0.04 -4.46 0.84
C LEU A 86 -1.17 -5.11 1.62
N ARG A 87 -1.03 -5.18 2.96
CA ARG A 87 -2.09 -5.65 3.84
C ARG A 87 -3.36 -4.80 3.73
N HIS A 88 -3.24 -3.47 3.72
CA HIS A 88 -4.38 -2.58 3.56
C HIS A 88 -5.09 -2.80 2.21
N ASP A 89 -4.34 -2.83 1.12
CA ASP A 89 -4.87 -3.00 -0.24
C ASP A 89 -5.60 -4.35 -0.40
N LEU A 90 -5.05 -5.43 0.17
CA LEU A 90 -5.69 -6.75 0.18
C LEU A 90 -6.97 -6.77 1.04
N LEU A 91 -6.97 -6.12 2.20
CA LEU A 91 -8.16 -6.02 3.06
C LEU A 91 -9.28 -5.22 2.40
N GLN A 92 -8.97 -4.14 1.68
CA GLN A 92 -9.97 -3.38 0.92
C GLN A 92 -10.61 -4.24 -0.18
N ARG A 93 -9.80 -4.99 -0.93
CA ARG A 93 -10.29 -5.93 -1.95
C ARG A 93 -11.20 -7.00 -1.38
N LEU A 94 -10.80 -7.60 -0.25
CA LEU A 94 -11.63 -8.62 0.42
C LEU A 94 -12.99 -8.03 0.87
N LYS A 95 -12.99 -6.79 1.37
CA LYS A 95 -14.21 -6.09 1.77
C LYS A 95 -15.13 -5.84 0.57
N GLU A 96 -14.56 -5.46 -0.58
CA GLU A 96 -15.31 -5.24 -1.82
C GLU A 96 -15.94 -6.55 -2.32
N GLU A 97 -15.18 -7.65 -2.38
CA GLU A 97 -15.69 -8.97 -2.76
C GLU A 97 -16.86 -9.40 -1.86
N SER A 98 -16.72 -9.24 -0.53
CA SER A 98 -17.78 -9.56 0.43
C SER A 98 -19.02 -8.67 0.33
N SER A 99 -18.92 -7.49 -0.31
CA SER A 99 -20.01 -6.54 -0.46
C SER A 99 -20.81 -6.74 -1.76
N VAL A 100 -20.31 -7.55 -2.70
CA VAL A 100 -20.93 -7.74 -4.04
C VAL A 100 -21.99 -8.85 -4.05
N ASP A 101 -22.18 -9.58 -2.94
CA ASP A 101 -23.04 -10.78 -2.89
C ASP A 101 -24.57 -10.55 -2.81
N PHE A 102 -25.11 -9.32 -2.93
CA PHE A 102 -26.54 -9.07 -2.66
C PHE A 102 -27.45 -8.54 -3.77
N THR A 103 -27.04 -8.43 -5.05
CA THR A 103 -27.95 -7.88 -6.08
C THR A 103 -28.14 -8.70 -7.36
N ASN A 104 -27.55 -9.88 -7.50
CA ASN A 104 -27.80 -10.72 -8.68
C ASN A 104 -28.83 -11.84 -8.43
N SER A 105 -29.81 -11.60 -7.56
CA SER A 105 -31.02 -12.44 -7.51
C SER A 105 -32.01 -11.96 -8.58
N THR A 106 -31.97 -12.70 -9.67
CA THR A 106 -32.88 -12.73 -10.82
C THR A 106 -34.36 -12.49 -10.46
N CYS A 107 -34.98 -11.48 -11.07
CA CYS A 107 -36.43 -11.48 -11.32
C CYS A 107 -36.65 -11.81 -12.79
N VAL A 108 -36.74 -13.10 -13.12
CA VAL A 108 -37.33 -13.57 -14.37
C VAL A 108 -38.84 -13.59 -14.16
N ASP A 109 -39.52 -12.50 -14.49
CA ASP A 109 -40.99 -12.54 -14.59
C ASP A 109 -41.36 -13.19 -15.93
N ARG A 110 -41.66 -14.48 -15.82
CA ARG A 110 -42.29 -15.31 -16.83
C ARG A 110 -43.76 -14.87 -16.95
N LYS A 111 -44.13 -14.24 -18.06
CA LYS A 111 -45.54 -14.12 -18.46
C LYS A 111 -45.77 -14.91 -19.74
N GLU A 112 -46.12 -16.18 -19.56
CA GLU A 112 -46.91 -16.95 -20.52
C GLU A 112 -48.38 -16.62 -20.29
N SER A 113 -49.04 -16.07 -21.31
CA SER A 113 -50.43 -16.33 -21.78
C SER A 113 -50.96 -15.14 -22.56
#